data_AF-A0A822FYT7-F1
#
_entry.id   AF-A0A822FYT7-F1
#
_cell.length_a   1.000
_cell.length_b   1.000
_cell.length_c   1.000
_cell.angle_alpha   90.00
_cell.angle_beta   90.00
_cell.angle_gamma   90.00
#
_symmetry.space_group_name_H-M   'P 1'
#
loop_
_entity.id
_entity.type
_entity.pdbx_description
1 polymer ?
#
loop_
_entity_poly.entity_id
_entity_poly.type
_entity_poly.pdbx_seq_one_letter_code
_entity_poly.pdbx_strand_id
1 'polypeptide(L)'
;DYFEERGLRVWMDINCLGRAGVLHDIVHGLKNTKLVIACVSDEYTQSEVCRNEFLFAKNTLRLPVVLGIFGIGDKWRTTEVGMCSLTCPQVNFQFENPSAFEDIYNHIHSNLPKRLASAKDTSVNAITKPGTEETTTAAYQELFELTQRKFLRVTSGFAETMNARAYPRLFALDFMGDKERSAQELARIEMATQMNTQRQQQDEQENTERDLEAERQRDEELLREQQEAKATADGDSKEKETVKEKVKTLCIRVLCENEENWHTAGNPFEITEKIVIQNSALYLSRMMLLLKQSDLPLEMLTSDEGEIELQKLTEIANSMTMEVKDSYGYLRRCVMDCDLEEKYSGLKQCLMPSGKVLWLCEEHQNQPRVILVTGSMAGGYNRPQAEEKSEIMKALVKLNERIANNELPPPTIKVPSIESVRRLSTEKQSQ
;
A
#
# COMPACT_ATOMS: atom_id res chain seq x y z
N ASP A 1 9.67 -15.87 -35.52
CA ASP A 1 10.16 -16.29 -36.85
C ASP A 1 10.69 -17.72 -36.89
N TYR A 2 11.99 -18.00 -36.69
CA TYR A 2 12.58 -19.34 -36.90
C TYR A 2 11.82 -20.51 -36.24
N PHE A 3 11.37 -20.33 -34.99
CA PHE A 3 10.62 -21.35 -34.25
C PHE A 3 9.16 -21.48 -34.73
N GLU A 4 8.53 -20.38 -35.13
CA GLU A 4 7.14 -20.35 -35.60
C GLU A 4 6.99 -20.98 -36.97
N GLU A 5 7.97 -20.77 -37.86
CA GLU A 5 8.06 -21.47 -39.16
C GLU A 5 8.14 -22.99 -39.00
N ARG A 6 8.66 -23.47 -37.87
CA ARG A 6 8.71 -24.89 -37.50
C ARG A 6 7.51 -25.34 -36.67
N GLY A 7 6.46 -24.53 -36.60
CA GLY A 7 5.18 -24.89 -35.97
C GLY A 7 5.11 -24.73 -34.46
N LEU A 8 6.10 -24.08 -33.82
CA LEU A 8 6.03 -23.74 -32.40
C LEU A 8 5.27 -22.42 -32.22
N ARG A 9 4.33 -22.36 -31.27
CA ARG A 9 3.73 -21.09 -30.85
C ARG A 9 4.68 -20.41 -29.88
N VAL A 10 5.13 -19.20 -30.21
CA VAL A 10 6.03 -18.42 -29.37
C VAL A 10 5.25 -17.28 -28.73
N TRP A 11 5.51 -17.07 -27.44
CA TRP A 11 5.05 -15.90 -26.70
C TRP A 11 6.29 -15.14 -26.24
N MET A 12 6.27 -13.82 -26.36
CA MET A 12 7.36 -12.93 -25.92
C MET A 12 6.79 -11.91 -24.94
N ASP A 13 7.51 -11.70 -23.85
CA ASP A 13 7.25 -10.73 -22.79
C ASP A 13 7.08 -9.29 -23.33
N ILE A 14 7.93 -8.88 -24.28
CA ILE A 14 7.90 -7.54 -24.89
C ILE A 14 6.58 -7.19 -25.59
N ASN A 15 5.79 -8.21 -25.98
CA ASN A 15 4.54 -8.00 -26.71
C ASN A 15 3.36 -7.68 -25.78
N CYS A 16 3.53 -7.74 -24.46
CA CYS A 16 2.44 -7.59 -23.49
C CYS A 16 2.63 -6.42 -22.52
N LEU A 17 3.54 -5.48 -22.81
CA LEU A 17 3.67 -4.24 -22.04
C LEU A 17 2.46 -3.33 -22.32
N GLY A 18 1.42 -3.36 -21.48
CA GLY A 18 0.50 -2.22 -21.37
C GLY A 18 -0.99 -2.45 -21.13
N ARG A 19 -1.48 -3.65 -20.79
CA ARG A 19 -2.94 -3.83 -20.54
C ARG A 19 -3.30 -4.14 -19.09
N ALA A 20 -2.66 -5.10 -18.42
CA ALA A 20 -3.02 -5.49 -17.05
C ALA A 20 -1.91 -5.25 -16.01
N GLY A 21 -0.83 -4.59 -16.42
CA GLY A 21 0.39 -4.40 -15.62
C GLY A 21 1.43 -5.44 -15.98
N VAL A 22 2.69 -4.98 -16.13
CA VAL A 22 3.81 -5.76 -16.69
C VAL A 22 3.94 -7.14 -16.04
N LEU A 23 3.88 -7.22 -14.71
CA LEU A 23 4.03 -8.48 -13.99
C LEU A 23 2.86 -9.46 -14.22
N HIS A 24 1.62 -8.99 -14.28
CA HIS A 24 0.46 -9.85 -14.54
C HIS A 24 0.53 -10.48 -15.92
N ASP A 25 0.85 -9.65 -16.92
CA ASP A 25 0.94 -10.10 -18.30
C ASP A 25 2.07 -11.11 -18.48
N ILE A 26 3.20 -10.92 -17.78
CA ILE A 26 4.29 -11.90 -17.76
C ILE A 26 3.87 -13.19 -17.06
N VAL A 27 3.24 -13.11 -15.89
CA VAL A 27 2.76 -14.29 -15.16
C VAL A 27 1.73 -15.06 -15.99
N HIS A 28 0.80 -14.36 -16.65
CA HIS A 28 -0.20 -14.95 -17.53
C HIS A 28 0.44 -15.61 -18.76
N GLY A 29 1.42 -14.94 -19.38
CA GLY A 29 2.21 -15.51 -20.46
C GLY A 29 2.91 -16.80 -20.02
N LEU A 30 3.67 -16.73 -18.93
CA LEU A 30 4.38 -17.87 -18.37
C LEU A 30 3.44 -19.03 -18.00
N LYS A 31 2.24 -18.77 -17.44
CA LYS A 31 1.22 -19.79 -17.15
C LYS A 31 0.78 -20.59 -18.38
N ASN A 32 0.74 -19.93 -19.55
CA ASN A 32 0.31 -20.56 -20.81
C ASN A 32 1.48 -21.17 -21.61
N THR A 33 2.71 -21.07 -21.10
CA THR A 33 3.89 -21.67 -21.72
C THR A 33 4.16 -23.08 -21.18
N LYS A 34 4.81 -23.90 -22.01
CA LYS A 34 5.22 -25.28 -21.65
C LYS A 34 6.71 -25.40 -21.36
N LEU A 35 7.47 -24.39 -21.78
CA LEU A 35 8.92 -24.31 -21.72
C LEU A 35 9.29 -22.83 -21.89
N VAL A 36 10.33 -22.40 -21.20
CA VAL A 36 10.86 -21.03 -21.28
C VAL A 36 12.23 -21.05 -21.96
N ILE A 37 12.44 -20.12 -22.88
CA ILE A 37 13.77 -19.82 -23.41
C ILE A 37 14.24 -18.55 -22.72
N ALA A 38 15.31 -18.64 -21.92
CA ALA A 38 15.88 -17.48 -21.26
C ALA A 38 17.13 -17.02 -22.01
N CYS A 39 17.09 -15.81 -22.55
CA CYS A 39 18.21 -15.17 -23.24
C CYS A 39 19.09 -14.45 -22.20
N VAL A 40 20.05 -15.17 -21.62
CA VAL A 40 20.84 -14.70 -20.47
C VAL A 40 22.11 -14.00 -20.94
N SER A 41 22.35 -12.81 -20.40
CA SER A 41 23.60 -12.04 -20.51
C SER A 41 23.94 -11.41 -19.15
N ASP A 42 25.07 -10.71 -19.06
CA ASP A 42 25.42 -9.93 -17.87
C ASP A 42 24.34 -8.86 -17.58
N GLU A 43 23.86 -8.16 -18.62
CA GLU A 43 22.80 -7.14 -18.53
C GLU A 43 21.47 -7.76 -18.07
N TYR A 44 21.12 -8.94 -18.58
CA TYR A 44 19.92 -9.68 -18.16
C TYR A 44 19.94 -9.90 -16.64
N THR A 45 21.07 -10.32 -16.08
CA THR A 45 21.18 -10.60 -14.63
C THR A 45 21.24 -9.36 -13.74
N GLN A 46 21.62 -8.22 -14.32
CA GLN A 46 21.58 -6.92 -13.63
C GLN A 46 20.16 -6.35 -13.56
N SER A 47 19.28 -6.69 -14.52
CA SER A 47 17.87 -6.33 -14.50
C SER A 47 17.11 -7.13 -13.43
N GLU A 48 16.55 -6.43 -12.44
CA GLU A 48 15.72 -7.04 -11.40
C GLU A 48 14.47 -7.70 -11.98
N VAL A 49 13.87 -7.10 -13.01
CA VAL A 49 12.68 -7.63 -13.69
C VAL A 49 13.02 -8.98 -14.32
N CYS A 50 14.04 -9.05 -15.19
CA CYS A 50 14.45 -10.26 -15.87
C CYS A 50 14.87 -11.37 -14.89
N ARG A 51 15.61 -11.02 -13.82
CA ARG A 51 15.97 -11.96 -12.75
C ARG A 51 14.73 -12.55 -12.08
N ASN A 52 13.78 -11.71 -11.69
CA ASN A 52 12.56 -12.15 -11.01
C ASN A 52 11.69 -13.03 -11.93
N GLU A 53 11.58 -12.71 -13.21
CA GLU A 53 10.86 -13.53 -14.20
C GLU A 53 11.50 -14.92 -14.35
N PHE A 54 12.83 -14.97 -14.48
CA PHE A 54 13.55 -16.23 -14.56
C PHE A 54 13.31 -17.10 -13.32
N LEU A 55 13.46 -16.50 -12.13
CA LEU A 55 13.27 -17.21 -10.86
C LEU A 55 11.82 -17.67 -10.70
N PHE A 56 10.86 -16.86 -11.11
CA PHE A 56 9.45 -17.23 -11.07
C PHE A 56 9.15 -18.40 -12.01
N ALA A 57 9.63 -18.35 -13.26
CA ALA A 57 9.47 -19.46 -14.21
C ALA A 57 10.12 -20.75 -13.71
N LYS A 58 11.36 -20.66 -13.19
CA LYS A 58 12.16 -21.84 -12.82
C LYS A 58 11.81 -22.42 -11.45
N ASN A 59 11.67 -21.58 -10.43
CA ASN A 59 11.53 -22.01 -9.04
C ASN A 59 10.06 -22.13 -8.64
N THR A 60 9.22 -21.18 -9.05
CA THR A 60 7.79 -21.16 -8.70
C THR A 60 6.97 -22.04 -9.64
N LEU A 61 7.04 -21.80 -10.95
CA LEU A 61 6.26 -22.57 -11.94
C LEU A 61 6.91 -23.90 -12.31
N ARG A 62 8.19 -24.10 -11.97
CA ARG A 62 8.98 -25.29 -12.30
C ARG A 62 8.94 -25.63 -13.80
N LEU A 63 8.87 -24.62 -14.65
CA LEU A 63 8.89 -24.81 -16.09
C LEU A 63 10.27 -25.31 -16.54
N PRO A 64 10.34 -26.20 -17.54
CA PRO A 64 11.60 -26.48 -18.22
C PRO A 64 12.16 -25.19 -18.82
N VAL A 65 13.45 -24.93 -18.61
CA VAL A 65 14.13 -23.73 -19.11
C VAL A 65 15.31 -24.14 -19.99
N VAL A 66 15.42 -23.54 -21.17
CA VAL A 66 16.60 -23.62 -22.05
C VAL A 66 17.26 -22.25 -22.08
N LEU A 67 18.58 -22.21 -21.86
CA LEU A 67 19.34 -20.95 -21.88
C LEU A 67 19.90 -20.69 -23.28
N GLY A 68 19.68 -19.49 -23.80
CA GLY A 68 20.51 -18.90 -24.83
C GLY A 68 21.48 -17.93 -24.18
N ILE A 69 22.79 -18.15 -24.28
CA ILE A 69 23.81 -17.29 -23.66
C ILE A 69 24.22 -16.22 -24.66
N PHE A 70 23.96 -14.95 -24.34
CA PHE A 70 24.24 -13.79 -25.18
C PHE A 70 25.25 -12.83 -24.53
N GLY A 71 25.81 -11.95 -25.36
CA GLY A 71 26.77 -10.93 -24.92
C GLY A 71 28.21 -11.44 -24.81
N ILE A 72 29.11 -10.57 -24.36
CA ILE A 72 30.57 -10.87 -24.30
C ILE A 72 30.99 -11.26 -22.87
N GLY A 73 30.16 -10.94 -21.88
CA GLY A 73 30.43 -11.17 -20.46
C GLY A 73 30.13 -12.59 -19.97
N ASP A 74 30.69 -12.92 -18.82
CA ASP A 74 30.47 -14.20 -18.13
C ASP A 74 30.14 -14.02 -16.64
N LYS A 75 29.89 -12.78 -16.20
CA LYS A 75 29.59 -12.46 -14.80
C LYS A 75 28.24 -13.02 -14.39
N TRP A 76 27.31 -13.16 -15.33
CA TRP A 76 26.00 -13.76 -15.10
C TRP A 76 26.08 -15.14 -14.44
N ARG A 77 27.15 -15.92 -14.68
CA ARG A 77 27.33 -17.26 -14.10
C ARG A 77 27.44 -17.27 -12.58
N THR A 78 27.98 -16.21 -11.99
CA THR A 78 28.16 -16.10 -10.52
C THR A 78 26.94 -15.49 -9.83
N THR A 79 25.92 -15.09 -10.60
CA THR A 79 24.68 -14.55 -10.08
C THR A 79 23.72 -15.66 -9.66
N GLU A 80 22.64 -15.29 -8.99
CA GLU A 80 21.55 -16.21 -8.63
C GLU A 80 20.95 -16.93 -9.86
N VAL A 81 20.79 -16.21 -10.98
CA VAL A 81 20.32 -16.80 -12.26
C VAL A 81 21.30 -17.87 -12.71
N GLY A 82 22.60 -17.56 -12.71
CA GLY A 82 23.66 -18.49 -13.06
C GLY A 82 23.59 -19.78 -12.22
N MET A 83 23.49 -19.64 -10.90
CA MET A 83 23.39 -20.76 -9.96
C MET A 83 22.12 -21.60 -10.15
N CYS A 84 20.96 -20.96 -10.35
CA CYS A 84 19.70 -21.67 -10.60
C CYS A 84 19.64 -22.34 -11.99
N SER A 85 20.51 -21.92 -12.91
CA SER A 85 20.55 -22.40 -14.29
C SER A 85 21.52 -23.57 -14.54
N LEU A 86 22.25 -24.02 -13.52
CA LEU A 86 23.26 -25.08 -13.63
C LEU A 86 22.72 -26.40 -14.21
N THR A 87 21.43 -26.68 -14.03
CA THR A 87 20.77 -27.89 -14.54
C THR A 87 20.06 -27.68 -15.87
N CYS A 88 20.07 -26.47 -16.42
CA CYS A 88 19.35 -26.13 -17.64
C CYS A 88 20.25 -26.38 -18.87
N PRO A 89 19.72 -26.91 -19.99
CA PRO A 89 20.45 -26.95 -21.24
C PRO A 89 20.86 -25.54 -21.67
N GLN A 90 22.08 -25.39 -22.18
CA GLN A 90 22.66 -24.10 -22.55
C GLN A 90 23.13 -24.14 -24.00
N VAL A 91 22.79 -23.10 -24.76
CA VAL A 91 23.28 -22.88 -26.12
C VAL A 91 23.99 -21.53 -26.16
N ASN A 92 25.23 -21.53 -26.65
CA ASN A 92 26.06 -20.34 -26.68
C ASN A 92 25.85 -19.55 -27.99
N PHE A 93 25.51 -18.26 -27.85
CA PHE A 93 25.36 -17.28 -28.95
C PHE A 93 26.43 -16.16 -28.89
N GLN A 94 27.42 -16.27 -27.99
CA GLN A 94 28.50 -15.29 -27.84
C GLN A 94 29.47 -15.32 -29.02
N PHE A 95 29.52 -16.44 -29.75
CA PHE A 95 30.32 -16.63 -30.96
C PHE A 95 29.42 -17.05 -32.11
N GLU A 96 29.89 -16.84 -33.35
CA GLU A 96 29.18 -17.28 -34.55
C GLU A 96 29.01 -18.80 -34.52
N ASN A 97 27.77 -19.24 -34.32
CA ASN A 97 27.40 -20.65 -34.25
C ASN A 97 26.21 -20.90 -35.19
N PRO A 98 26.47 -21.41 -36.42
CA PRO A 98 25.41 -21.68 -37.39
C PRO A 98 24.36 -22.70 -36.92
N SER A 99 24.69 -23.58 -35.97
CA SER A 99 23.76 -24.58 -35.44
C SER A 99 22.98 -24.12 -34.21
N ALA A 100 23.26 -22.94 -33.65
CA ALA A 100 22.72 -22.54 -32.35
C ALA A 100 21.18 -22.58 -32.28
N PHE A 101 20.49 -22.12 -33.32
CA PHE A 101 19.03 -22.18 -33.37
C PHE A 101 18.50 -23.61 -33.45
N GLU A 102 19.19 -24.49 -34.18
CA GLU A 102 18.84 -25.91 -34.29
C GLU A 102 19.11 -26.64 -32.95
N ASP A 103 20.19 -26.29 -32.26
CA ASP A 103 20.52 -26.82 -30.94
C ASP A 103 19.46 -26.41 -29.89
N ILE A 104 19.02 -25.14 -29.89
CA ILE A 104 17.89 -24.71 -29.07
C ILE A 104 16.64 -25.53 -29.45
N TYR A 105 16.33 -25.67 -30.73
CA TYR A 105 15.14 -26.40 -31.18
C TYR A 105 15.13 -27.85 -30.69
N ASN A 106 16.29 -28.52 -30.77
CA ASN A 106 16.49 -29.88 -30.28
C ASN A 106 16.32 -29.98 -28.76
N HIS A 107 16.83 -28.99 -28.01
CA HIS A 107 16.61 -28.91 -26.57
C HIS A 107 15.14 -28.66 -26.22
N ILE A 108 14.44 -27.80 -26.96
CA ILE A 108 13.00 -27.58 -26.78
C ILE A 108 12.25 -28.89 -26.99
N HIS A 109 12.51 -29.61 -28.07
CA HIS A 109 11.82 -30.88 -28.36
C HIS A 109 12.12 -31.97 -27.32
N SER A 110 13.35 -32.01 -26.81
CA SER A 110 13.76 -32.97 -25.79
C SER A 110 13.16 -32.68 -24.41
N ASN A 111 12.95 -31.40 -24.09
CA ASN A 111 12.47 -30.95 -22.77
C ASN A 111 10.98 -30.58 -22.75
N LEU A 112 10.33 -30.46 -23.91
CA LEU A 112 8.89 -30.32 -23.98
C LEU A 112 8.25 -31.54 -23.32
N PRO A 113 7.28 -31.35 -22.42
CA PRO A 113 6.56 -32.47 -21.83
C PRO A 113 6.01 -33.35 -22.96
N LYS A 114 6.54 -34.57 -23.10
CA LYS A 114 6.04 -35.55 -24.06
C LYS A 114 4.59 -35.80 -23.69
N ARG A 115 3.66 -35.17 -24.43
CA ARG A 115 2.22 -35.41 -24.30
C ARG A 115 2.03 -36.92 -24.27
N LEU A 116 1.40 -37.43 -23.20
CA LEU A 116 0.95 -38.84 -23.11
C LEU A 116 0.28 -39.21 -24.43
N ALA A 117 0.98 -39.94 -25.28
CA ALA A 117 0.67 -40.12 -26.69
C ALA A 117 -0.43 -41.17 -26.91
N SER A 118 -1.51 -41.12 -26.13
CA SER A 118 -2.59 -42.12 -26.17
C SER A 118 -4.00 -41.57 -25.96
N ALA A 119 -4.28 -40.34 -26.39
CA ALA A 119 -5.66 -39.89 -26.62
C ALA A 119 -5.79 -39.32 -28.03
N LYS A 120 -6.28 -40.17 -28.94
CA LYS A 120 -6.74 -39.80 -30.28
C LYS A 120 -7.84 -38.74 -30.17
N ASP A 121 -7.75 -37.75 -31.06
CA ASP A 121 -8.82 -36.94 -31.61
C ASP A 121 -10.20 -37.09 -30.95
N THR A 122 -10.47 -36.22 -29.99
CA THR A 122 -11.84 -35.76 -29.77
C THR A 122 -11.75 -34.26 -29.55
N SER A 123 -12.53 -33.56 -30.34
CA SER A 123 -12.80 -32.12 -30.37
C SER A 123 -12.28 -31.29 -29.20
N VAL A 124 -11.69 -30.16 -29.56
CA VAL A 124 -11.49 -28.95 -28.75
C VAL A 124 -12.69 -28.69 -27.81
N ASN A 125 -12.61 -29.24 -26.61
CA ASN A 125 -13.27 -28.77 -25.40
C ASN A 125 -12.38 -29.23 -24.25
N ALA A 126 -11.67 -28.26 -23.68
CA ALA A 126 -10.63 -28.44 -22.70
C ALA A 126 -11.18 -29.12 -21.44
N ILE A 127 -10.76 -30.37 -21.22
CA ILE A 127 -10.68 -30.95 -19.89
C ILE A 127 -9.27 -30.63 -19.40
N THR A 128 -9.12 -29.46 -18.80
CA THR A 128 -8.08 -29.18 -17.82
C THR A 128 -8.19 -30.26 -16.74
N LYS A 129 -7.12 -31.02 -16.51
CA LYS A 129 -7.05 -31.85 -15.31
C LYS A 129 -7.03 -30.88 -14.12
N PRO A 130 -8.01 -30.91 -13.20
CA PRO A 130 -8.20 -29.88 -12.18
C PRO A 130 -7.09 -29.79 -11.12
N GLY A 131 -6.14 -30.74 -11.08
CA GLY A 131 -5.15 -30.81 -9.99
C GLY A 131 -3.93 -29.88 -10.09
N THR A 132 -3.64 -29.26 -11.24
CA THR A 132 -2.41 -28.43 -11.42
C THR A 132 -2.68 -26.92 -11.49
N GLU A 133 -3.89 -26.50 -11.87
CA GLU A 133 -4.28 -25.08 -11.88
C GLU A 133 -4.52 -24.53 -10.46
N GLU A 134 -5.03 -25.37 -9.54
CA GLU A 134 -5.26 -24.97 -8.15
C GLU A 134 -3.94 -24.64 -7.43
N THR A 135 -2.91 -25.48 -7.57
CA THR A 135 -1.61 -25.27 -6.92
C THR A 135 -0.88 -24.01 -7.38
N THR A 136 -1.02 -23.62 -8.65
CA THR A 136 -0.34 -22.43 -9.20
C THR A 136 -1.11 -21.15 -8.93
N THR A 137 -2.45 -21.22 -8.86
CA THR A 137 -3.29 -20.09 -8.40
C THR A 137 -3.03 -19.81 -6.92
N ALA A 138 -2.90 -20.86 -6.10
CA ALA A 138 -2.54 -20.71 -4.68
C ALA A 138 -1.16 -20.04 -4.48
N ALA A 139 -0.15 -20.42 -5.26
CA ALA A 139 1.18 -19.81 -5.16
C ALA A 139 1.18 -18.32 -5.56
N TYR A 140 0.35 -17.94 -6.54
CA TYR A 140 0.19 -16.53 -6.92
C TYR A 140 -0.52 -15.74 -5.82
N GLN A 141 -1.61 -16.28 -5.29
CA GLN A 141 -2.34 -15.69 -4.19
C GLN A 141 -1.41 -15.47 -2.97
N GLU A 142 -0.58 -16.46 -2.65
CA GLU A 142 0.40 -16.34 -1.57
C GLU A 142 1.43 -15.23 -1.81
N LEU A 143 1.95 -15.11 -3.04
CA LEU A 143 2.90 -14.05 -3.41
C LEU A 143 2.26 -12.66 -3.36
N PHE A 144 1.01 -12.56 -3.81
CA PHE A 144 0.22 -11.35 -3.75
C PHE A 144 -0.02 -10.91 -2.29
N GLU A 145 -0.52 -11.81 -1.45
CA GLU A 145 -0.71 -11.59 -0.01
C GLU A 145 0.62 -11.27 0.69
N LEU A 146 1.72 -11.89 0.30
CA LEU A 146 3.05 -11.57 0.84
C LEU A 146 3.45 -10.13 0.47
N THR A 147 3.14 -9.69 -0.74
CA THR A 147 3.43 -8.33 -1.21
C THR A 147 2.56 -7.31 -0.48
N GLN A 148 1.26 -7.59 -0.30
CA GLN A 148 0.35 -6.80 0.53
C GLN A 148 0.87 -6.68 1.97
N ARG A 149 1.25 -7.79 2.61
CA ARG A 149 1.82 -7.81 3.97
C ARG A 149 3.10 -6.99 4.08
N LYS A 150 3.99 -7.05 3.08
CA LYS A 150 5.21 -6.23 3.03
C LYS A 150 4.85 -4.75 2.90
N PHE A 151 3.90 -4.39 2.04
CA PHE A 151 3.46 -3.02 1.86
C PHE A 151 2.82 -2.45 3.13
N LEU A 152 1.90 -3.18 3.77
CA LEU A 152 1.29 -2.79 5.04
C LEU A 152 2.32 -2.60 6.17
N ARG A 153 3.37 -3.43 6.20
CA ARG A 153 4.48 -3.26 7.17
C ARG A 153 5.24 -1.96 6.94
N VAL A 154 5.51 -1.63 5.68
CA VAL A 154 6.21 -0.39 5.31
C VAL A 154 5.36 0.83 5.66
N THR A 155 4.06 0.84 5.30
CA THR A 155 3.15 1.96 5.63
C THR A 155 2.91 2.09 7.13
N SER A 156 2.88 0.98 7.86
CA SER A 156 2.85 0.99 9.32
C SER A 156 4.08 1.68 9.91
N GLY A 157 5.27 1.34 9.43
CA GLY A 157 6.51 2.02 9.84
C GLY A 157 6.48 3.52 9.52
N PHE A 158 5.92 3.91 8.38
CA PHE A 158 5.74 5.34 8.06
C PHE A 158 4.84 6.03 9.08
N ALA A 159 3.66 5.46 9.36
CA ALA A 159 2.70 6.03 10.31
C ALA A 159 3.30 6.17 11.73
N GLU A 160 4.05 5.16 12.19
CA GLU A 160 4.74 5.18 13.49
C GLU A 160 5.77 6.31 13.56
N THR A 161 6.60 6.48 12.53
CA THR A 161 7.63 7.54 12.52
C THR A 161 7.09 8.96 12.44
N MET A 162 5.82 9.14 12.03
CA MET A 162 5.20 10.46 11.92
C MET A 162 4.67 10.98 13.27
N ASN A 163 4.73 10.18 14.36
CA ASN A 163 4.14 10.50 15.67
C ASN A 163 2.67 10.99 15.57
N ALA A 164 1.96 10.53 14.55
CA ALA A 164 0.60 10.95 14.29
C ALA A 164 -0.38 10.13 15.12
N ARG A 165 -1.59 10.66 15.36
CA ARG A 165 -2.66 9.91 16.01
C ARG A 165 -2.89 8.57 15.29
N ALA A 166 -3.27 7.56 16.07
CA ALA A 166 -3.57 6.26 15.50
C ALA A 166 -4.76 6.39 14.53
N TYR A 167 -4.58 5.91 13.31
CA TYR A 167 -5.54 6.01 12.21
C TYR A 167 -5.27 4.88 11.20
N PRO A 168 -6.28 4.37 10.47
CA PRO A 168 -6.09 3.42 9.37
C PRO A 168 -4.94 3.80 8.44
N ARG A 169 -4.24 2.81 7.89
CA ARG A 169 -2.98 3.02 7.15
C ARG A 169 -3.06 2.77 5.66
N LEU A 170 -4.16 2.23 5.16
CA LEU A 170 -4.33 1.86 3.75
C LEU A 170 -5.38 2.74 3.09
N PHE A 171 -4.96 3.47 2.06
CA PHE A 171 -5.79 4.42 1.32
C PHE A 171 -5.71 4.10 -0.18
N ALA A 172 -6.85 3.94 -0.83
CA ALA A 172 -6.97 3.70 -2.26
C ALA A 172 -7.66 4.90 -2.94
N LEU A 173 -7.30 5.18 -4.19
CA LEU A 173 -7.97 6.17 -5.02
C LEU A 173 -9.10 5.48 -5.79
N ASP A 174 -10.28 6.08 -5.81
CA ASP A 174 -11.42 5.56 -6.58
C ASP A 174 -12.31 6.69 -7.13
N PHE A 175 -13.29 6.35 -7.97
CA PHE A 175 -14.38 7.25 -8.31
C PHE A 175 -15.50 7.18 -7.26
N MET A 176 -16.09 8.34 -6.99
CA MET A 176 -17.27 8.43 -6.14
C MET A 176 -18.51 8.05 -6.95
N GLY A 177 -19.26 7.05 -6.47
CA GLY A 177 -20.51 6.65 -7.12
C GLY A 177 -21.60 7.72 -6.99
N ASP A 178 -22.51 7.81 -7.95
CA ASP A 178 -23.61 8.80 -7.95
C ASP A 178 -24.48 8.73 -6.68
N LYS A 179 -24.71 7.53 -6.16
CA LYS A 179 -25.44 7.31 -4.90
C LYS A 179 -24.68 7.85 -3.70
N GLU A 180 -23.37 7.60 -3.63
CA GLU A 180 -22.51 8.06 -2.53
C GLU A 180 -22.43 9.59 -2.55
N ARG A 181 -22.26 10.19 -3.73
CA ARG A 181 -22.26 11.64 -3.92
C ARG A 181 -23.57 12.26 -3.45
N SER A 182 -24.71 11.67 -3.83
CA SER A 182 -26.03 12.15 -3.41
C SER A 182 -26.22 12.06 -1.90
N ALA A 183 -25.77 10.97 -1.26
CA ALA A 183 -25.84 10.80 0.18
C ALA A 183 -24.93 11.80 0.94
N GLN A 184 -23.73 12.06 0.43
CA GLN A 184 -22.82 13.04 1.02
C GLN A 184 -23.33 14.47 0.87
N GLU A 185 -23.94 14.80 -0.27
CA GLU A 185 -24.57 16.11 -0.48
C GLU A 185 -25.76 16.32 0.45
N LEU A 186 -26.61 15.30 0.62
CA LEU A 186 -27.70 15.35 1.60
C LEU A 186 -27.17 15.56 3.03
N ALA A 187 -26.11 14.86 3.43
CA ALA A 187 -25.50 15.05 4.74
C ALA A 187 -24.94 16.47 4.93
N ARG A 188 -24.34 17.07 3.89
CA ARG A 188 -23.88 18.47 3.91
C ARG A 188 -25.04 19.45 4.06
N ILE A 189 -26.13 19.25 3.33
CA ILE A 189 -27.34 20.07 3.42
C ILE A 189 -27.95 19.96 4.83
N GLU A 190 -28.02 18.75 5.39
CA GLU A 190 -28.51 18.52 6.75
C GLU A 190 -27.65 19.22 7.80
N MET A 191 -26.31 19.10 7.72
CA MET A 191 -25.39 19.80 8.63
C MET A 191 -25.50 21.32 8.51
N ALA A 192 -25.53 21.87 7.28
CA ALA A 192 -25.69 23.30 7.06
C ALA A 192 -27.04 23.81 7.60
N THR A 193 -28.09 23.01 7.45
CA THR A 193 -29.41 23.32 8.02
C THR A 193 -29.36 23.35 9.55
N GLN A 194 -28.74 22.34 10.18
CA GLN A 194 -28.57 22.31 11.64
C GLN A 194 -27.76 23.50 12.16
N MET A 195 -26.66 23.87 11.50
CA MET A 195 -25.86 25.04 11.87
C MET A 195 -26.66 26.34 11.73
N ASN A 196 -27.44 26.49 10.65
CA ASN A 196 -28.30 27.66 10.48
C ASN A 196 -29.41 27.72 11.54
N THR A 197 -30.00 26.59 11.92
CA THR A 197 -30.97 26.53 13.02
C THR A 197 -30.34 26.87 14.36
N GLN A 198 -29.13 26.38 14.66
CA GLN A 198 -28.40 26.76 15.88
C GLN A 198 -28.09 28.26 15.91
N ARG A 199 -27.68 28.82 14.77
CA ARG A 199 -27.42 30.27 14.65
C ARG A 199 -28.70 31.09 14.83
N GLN A 200 -29.83 30.66 14.24
CA GLN A 200 -31.12 31.31 14.47
C GLN A 200 -31.55 31.25 15.94
N GLN A 201 -31.34 30.11 16.61
CA GLN A 201 -31.62 29.99 18.05
C GLN A 201 -30.71 30.89 18.89
N GLN A 202 -29.44 31.04 18.52
CA GLN A 202 -28.52 31.98 19.16
C GLN A 202 -28.96 33.43 18.92
N ASP A 203 -29.29 33.81 17.68
CA ASP A 203 -29.77 35.15 17.35
C ASP A 203 -31.10 35.47 18.06
N GLU A 204 -32.02 34.50 18.18
CA GLU A 204 -33.26 34.63 18.95
C GLU A 204 -33.01 34.78 20.45
N GLN A 205 -32.07 34.02 21.02
CA GLN A 205 -31.65 34.17 22.41
C GLN A 205 -31.03 35.55 22.66
N GLU A 206 -30.09 35.98 21.81
CA GLU A 206 -29.48 37.29 21.89
C GLU A 206 -30.50 38.42 21.70
N ASN A 207 -31.44 38.28 20.76
CA ASN A 207 -32.52 39.25 20.58
C ASN A 207 -33.43 39.30 21.81
N THR A 208 -33.78 38.16 22.41
CA THR A 208 -34.59 38.10 23.64
C THR A 208 -33.85 38.74 24.81
N GLU A 209 -32.56 38.48 24.96
CA GLU A 209 -31.72 39.11 25.99
C GLU A 209 -31.60 40.63 25.76
N ARG A 210 -31.41 41.06 24.51
CA ARG A 210 -31.44 42.48 24.16
C ARG A 210 -32.79 43.12 24.39
N ASP A 211 -33.90 42.43 24.13
CA ASP A 211 -35.24 42.96 24.35
C ASP A 211 -35.52 43.11 25.85
N LEU A 212 -35.09 42.13 26.67
CA LEU A 212 -35.14 42.21 28.12
C LEU A 212 -34.24 43.32 28.67
N GLU A 213 -33.03 43.48 28.11
CA GLU A 213 -32.13 44.58 28.47
C GLU A 213 -32.66 45.93 28.00
N ALA A 214 -33.26 46.00 26.81
CA ALA A 214 -33.90 47.20 26.28
C ALA A 214 -35.22 47.51 27.00
N GLU A 215 -35.88 46.54 27.60
CA GLU A 215 -37.02 46.76 28.50
C GLU A 215 -36.53 47.30 29.84
N ARG A 216 -35.44 46.76 30.40
CA ARG A 216 -34.74 47.36 31.57
C ARG A 216 -34.28 48.78 31.28
N GLN A 217 -33.68 49.02 30.12
CA GLN A 217 -33.21 50.32 29.69
C GLN A 217 -34.37 51.24 29.31
N ARG A 218 -35.47 50.74 28.73
CA ARG A 218 -36.70 51.55 28.53
C ARG A 218 -37.36 51.89 29.84
N ASP A 219 -37.33 51.04 30.86
CA ASP A 219 -37.77 51.45 32.19
C ASP A 219 -36.85 52.58 32.76
N GLU A 220 -35.56 52.59 32.39
CA GLU A 220 -34.61 53.69 32.68
C GLU A 220 -34.68 54.90 31.71
N GLU A 221 -35.17 54.73 30.48
CA GLU A 221 -35.14 55.69 29.37
C GLU A 221 -36.51 56.28 29.06
N LEU A 222 -37.62 55.62 29.42
CA LEU A 222 -38.95 56.26 29.58
C LEU A 222 -38.89 57.29 30.72
N LEU A 223 -37.87 57.19 31.58
CA LEU A 223 -37.41 58.23 32.48
C LEU A 223 -36.67 59.41 31.79
N ARG A 224 -36.15 59.20 30.58
CA ARG A 224 -35.10 60.03 29.95
C ARG A 224 -35.48 60.61 28.58
N GLU A 225 -36.38 60.00 27.81
CA GLU A 225 -36.78 60.42 26.47
C GLU A 225 -38.26 60.01 26.21
N GLN A 226 -39.33 60.81 26.26
CA GLN A 226 -39.55 62.27 26.17
C GLN A 226 -38.83 63.02 25.03
N GLN A 227 -37.89 62.42 24.32
CA GLN A 227 -37.03 63.12 23.36
C GLN A 227 -36.59 62.15 22.24
N GLU A 228 -37.52 61.71 21.38
CA GLU A 228 -37.50 62.00 19.93
C GLU A 228 -36.71 60.99 19.05
N ALA A 229 -37.34 60.57 17.93
CA ALA A 229 -36.94 59.41 17.13
C ALA A 229 -36.92 59.64 15.59
N LYS A 230 -36.29 58.66 14.89
CA LYS A 230 -36.39 58.18 13.47
C LYS A 230 -35.11 58.39 12.63
N ALA A 231 -34.46 57.46 11.91
CA ALA A 231 -34.66 56.10 11.32
C ALA A 231 -34.69 56.12 9.77
N THR A 232 -33.91 55.25 9.07
CA THR A 232 -34.22 54.58 7.77
C THR A 232 -33.15 53.56 7.30
N ALA A 233 -33.51 52.63 6.40
CA ALA A 233 -32.77 51.41 5.98
C ALA A 233 -32.75 51.14 4.44
N ASP A 234 -31.97 50.10 4.06
CA ASP A 234 -31.42 49.62 2.76
C ASP A 234 -32.30 48.73 1.83
N GLY A 235 -31.74 48.29 0.68
CA GLY A 235 -32.27 47.25 -0.23
C GLY A 235 -31.20 46.45 -1.03
N ASP A 236 -31.57 45.23 -1.49
CA ASP A 236 -30.69 44.17 -2.07
C ASP A 236 -31.30 43.47 -3.34
N SER A 237 -30.53 42.69 -4.12
CA SER A 237 -30.94 41.97 -5.37
C SER A 237 -30.19 40.65 -5.69
N LYS A 238 -30.77 39.79 -6.56
CA LYS A 238 -30.41 38.35 -6.83
C LYS A 238 -29.96 38.02 -8.28
N GLU A 239 -29.23 36.91 -8.47
CA GLU A 239 -28.73 36.30 -9.74
C GLU A 239 -29.21 34.83 -10.03
N LYS A 240 -28.92 34.31 -11.25
CA LYS A 240 -29.39 33.04 -11.89
C LYS A 240 -28.25 32.08 -12.30
N GLU A 241 -28.55 30.77 -12.41
CA GLU A 241 -27.63 29.62 -12.68
C GLU A 241 -27.66 29.02 -14.12
N THR A 242 -26.59 28.30 -14.50
CA THR A 242 -26.40 27.54 -15.76
C THR A 242 -25.96 26.07 -15.55
N VAL A 243 -26.26 25.17 -16.51
CA VAL A 243 -26.10 23.69 -16.43
C VAL A 243 -24.69 23.23 -16.86
N LYS A 244 -24.04 22.36 -16.07
CA LYS A 244 -22.67 21.83 -16.29
C LYS A 244 -22.63 20.31 -16.56
N GLU A 245 -21.67 19.89 -17.39
CA GLU A 245 -21.34 18.51 -17.74
C GLU A 245 -20.81 17.72 -16.51
N LYS A 246 -21.23 16.45 -16.35
CA LYS A 246 -20.96 15.64 -15.15
C LYS A 246 -19.56 15.04 -15.18
N VAL A 247 -18.60 15.74 -14.59
CA VAL A 247 -17.27 15.18 -14.29
C VAL A 247 -17.39 14.21 -13.09
N LYS A 248 -16.85 12.98 -13.23
CA LYS A 248 -16.74 12.03 -12.10
C LYS A 248 -15.77 12.61 -11.06
N THR A 249 -16.15 12.59 -9.79
CA THR A 249 -15.28 13.08 -8.71
C THR A 249 -14.43 11.94 -8.18
N LEU A 250 -13.14 12.20 -7.95
CA LEU A 250 -12.22 11.27 -7.32
C LEU A 250 -12.40 11.29 -5.80
N CYS A 251 -12.19 10.14 -5.18
CA CYS A 251 -12.32 9.95 -3.74
C CYS A 251 -11.22 9.02 -3.20
N ILE A 252 -10.95 9.13 -1.89
CA ILE A 252 -10.11 8.19 -1.17
C ILE A 252 -10.98 7.19 -0.42
N ARG A 253 -10.75 5.90 -0.66
CA ARG A 253 -11.32 4.81 0.13
C ARG A 253 -10.31 4.32 1.15
N VAL A 254 -10.76 4.11 2.38
CA VAL A 254 -9.95 3.46 3.42
C VAL A 254 -10.16 1.96 3.34
N LEU A 255 -9.07 1.19 3.41
CA LEU A 255 -9.12 -0.27 3.35
C LEU A 255 -8.96 -0.90 4.72
N CYS A 256 -9.66 -2.01 4.93
CA CYS A 256 -9.42 -2.91 6.06
C CYS A 256 -8.00 -3.50 5.98
N GLU A 257 -7.30 -3.52 7.12
CA GLU A 257 -5.91 -3.99 7.24
C GLU A 257 -5.79 -5.51 7.43
N ASN A 258 -6.85 -6.30 7.17
CA ASN A 258 -6.74 -7.76 7.27
C ASN A 258 -5.72 -8.30 6.26
N GLU A 259 -4.84 -9.21 6.67
CA GLU A 259 -3.71 -9.68 5.84
C GLU A 259 -4.13 -10.62 4.70
N GLU A 260 -5.33 -11.19 4.76
CA GLU A 260 -5.81 -12.19 3.78
C GLU A 260 -6.58 -11.55 2.61
N ASN A 261 -7.27 -10.43 2.84
CA ASN A 261 -7.96 -9.72 1.77
C ASN A 261 -8.30 -8.27 2.16
N TRP A 262 -7.68 -7.31 1.46
CA TRP A 262 -8.01 -5.91 1.62
C TRP A 262 -9.34 -5.60 0.94
N HIS A 263 -10.20 -4.88 1.63
CA HIS A 263 -11.46 -4.40 1.09
C HIS A 263 -11.81 -3.03 1.64
N THR A 264 -12.67 -2.32 0.93
CA THR A 264 -13.09 -0.97 1.29
C THR A 264 -13.94 -1.02 2.55
N ALA A 265 -13.75 -0.04 3.44
CA ALA A 265 -14.55 0.12 4.64
C ALA A 265 -15.11 1.54 4.72
N GLY A 266 -16.36 1.64 5.16
CA GLY A 266 -17.03 2.92 5.37
C GLY A 266 -17.26 3.73 4.10
N ASN A 267 -17.51 5.03 4.31
CA ASN A 267 -17.79 5.97 3.24
C ASN A 267 -16.48 6.53 2.66
N PRO A 268 -16.42 6.79 1.34
CA PRO A 268 -15.27 7.42 0.71
C PRO A 268 -15.11 8.89 1.15
N PHE A 269 -13.87 9.38 1.14
CA PHE A 269 -13.54 10.78 1.34
C PHE A 269 -13.43 11.50 -0.01
N GLU A 270 -14.26 12.50 -0.24
CA GLU A 270 -14.20 13.30 -1.48
C GLU A 270 -12.88 14.06 -1.58
N ILE A 271 -12.20 14.00 -2.74
CA ILE A 271 -11.03 14.83 -3.02
C ILE A 271 -11.46 15.96 -3.95
N THR A 272 -11.58 17.16 -3.40
CA THR A 272 -11.88 18.36 -4.19
C THR A 272 -10.64 18.99 -4.78
N GLU A 273 -9.48 18.84 -4.12
CA GLU A 273 -8.26 19.53 -4.49
C GLU A 273 -7.29 18.64 -5.27
N LYS A 274 -6.96 19.05 -6.50
CA LYS A 274 -5.95 18.36 -7.33
C LYS A 274 -4.58 18.25 -6.65
N ILE A 275 -4.26 19.20 -5.76
CA ILE A 275 -2.98 19.21 -5.03
C ILE A 275 -2.83 18.00 -4.11
N VAL A 276 -3.95 17.47 -3.60
CA VAL A 276 -3.92 16.27 -2.76
C VAL A 276 -3.47 15.06 -3.55
N ILE A 277 -4.00 14.87 -4.76
CA ILE A 277 -3.60 13.78 -5.65
C ILE A 277 -2.15 13.95 -6.06
N GLN A 278 -1.73 15.16 -6.42
CA GLN A 278 -0.36 15.44 -6.84
C GLN A 278 0.64 15.11 -5.74
N ASN A 279 0.43 15.60 -4.51
CA ASN A 279 1.35 15.32 -3.39
C ASN A 279 1.28 13.88 -2.88
N SER A 280 0.21 13.15 -3.22
CA SER A 280 0.00 11.76 -2.80
C SER A 280 0.32 10.73 -3.90
N ALA A 281 0.75 11.19 -5.07
CA ALA A 281 0.82 10.37 -6.29
C ALA A 281 1.75 9.17 -6.16
N LEU A 282 2.92 9.33 -5.52
CA LEU A 282 3.89 8.24 -5.34
C LEU A 282 3.34 7.10 -4.48
N TYR A 283 2.66 7.42 -3.39
CA TYR A 283 2.00 6.42 -2.56
C TYR A 283 0.81 5.78 -3.30
N LEU A 284 -0.07 6.62 -3.86
CA LEU A 284 -1.29 6.16 -4.52
C LEU A 284 -0.96 5.29 -5.74
N SER A 285 0.00 5.67 -6.58
CA SER A 285 0.43 4.86 -7.74
C SER A 285 0.88 3.46 -7.31
N ARG A 286 1.68 3.35 -6.24
CA ARG A 286 2.11 2.05 -5.69
C ARG A 286 0.96 1.25 -5.12
N MET A 287 0.05 1.89 -4.37
CA MET A 287 -1.14 1.23 -3.86
C MET A 287 -2.01 0.71 -5.01
N MET A 288 -2.35 1.55 -5.98
CA MET A 288 -3.21 1.17 -7.10
C MET A 288 -2.60 0.06 -7.94
N LEU A 289 -1.27 0.05 -8.12
CA LEU A 289 -0.58 -1.06 -8.79
C LEU A 289 -0.74 -2.40 -8.04
N LEU A 290 -0.70 -2.38 -6.71
CA LEU A 290 -0.99 -3.57 -5.90
C LEU A 290 -2.46 -3.97 -6.04
N LEU A 291 -3.38 -3.01 -5.93
CA LEU A 291 -4.82 -3.32 -6.00
C LEU A 291 -5.29 -3.75 -7.39
N LYS A 292 -4.58 -3.40 -8.47
CA LYS A 292 -4.90 -3.87 -9.83
C LYS A 292 -4.88 -5.39 -9.97
N GLN A 293 -4.24 -6.09 -9.03
CA GLN A 293 -4.19 -7.55 -8.95
C GLN A 293 -5.21 -8.14 -7.96
N SER A 294 -5.94 -7.30 -7.22
CA SER A 294 -6.97 -7.71 -6.29
C SER A 294 -8.34 -7.81 -6.97
N ASP A 295 -9.24 -8.59 -6.38
CA ASP A 295 -10.65 -8.67 -6.81
C ASP A 295 -11.50 -7.48 -6.30
N LEU A 296 -10.86 -6.35 -5.96
CA LEU A 296 -11.60 -5.21 -5.43
C LEU A 296 -12.40 -4.52 -6.54
N PRO A 297 -13.71 -4.30 -6.32
CA PRO A 297 -14.57 -3.67 -7.31
C PRO A 297 -14.43 -2.13 -7.26
N LEU A 298 -13.19 -1.62 -7.41
CA LEU A 298 -12.94 -0.18 -7.53
C LEU A 298 -13.16 0.22 -8.99
N GLU A 299 -14.01 1.23 -9.21
CA GLU A 299 -14.31 1.72 -10.57
C GLU A 299 -13.03 2.24 -11.25
N MET A 300 -12.11 2.81 -10.47
CA MET A 300 -10.79 3.25 -10.93
C MET A 300 -9.92 2.10 -11.49
N LEU A 301 -10.15 0.86 -11.07
CA LEU A 301 -9.41 -0.32 -11.57
C LEU A 301 -10.12 -1.00 -12.74
N THR A 302 -11.44 -0.86 -12.86
CA THR A 302 -12.26 -1.63 -13.81
C THR A 302 -12.73 -0.84 -15.03
N SER A 303 -12.72 0.50 -14.96
CA SER A 303 -13.21 1.37 -16.03
C SER A 303 -12.09 1.90 -16.94
N ASP A 304 -12.44 2.18 -18.20
CA ASP A 304 -11.51 2.80 -19.15
C ASP A 304 -11.07 4.20 -18.68
N GLU A 305 -11.99 4.96 -18.06
CA GLU A 305 -11.64 6.25 -17.44
C GLU A 305 -10.66 6.07 -16.27
N GLY A 306 -10.84 5.00 -15.48
CA GLY A 306 -9.96 4.63 -14.40
C GLY A 306 -8.54 4.38 -14.87
N GLU A 307 -8.37 3.61 -15.95
CA GLU A 307 -7.04 3.34 -16.53
C GLU A 307 -6.36 4.64 -17.02
N ILE A 308 -7.12 5.56 -17.64
CA ILE A 308 -6.61 6.88 -18.03
C ILE A 308 -6.14 7.68 -16.81
N GLU A 309 -6.91 7.71 -15.72
CA GLU A 309 -6.52 8.41 -14.50
C GLU A 309 -5.34 7.72 -13.78
N LEU A 310 -5.24 6.38 -13.82
CA LEU A 310 -4.09 5.65 -13.29
C LEU A 310 -2.81 5.94 -14.07
N GLN A 311 -2.91 6.09 -15.39
CA GLN A 311 -1.79 6.51 -16.22
C GLN A 311 -1.33 7.92 -15.83
N LYS A 312 -2.26 8.88 -15.73
CA LYS A 312 -1.96 10.25 -15.26
C LYS A 312 -1.31 10.25 -13.87
N LEU A 313 -1.84 9.46 -12.94
CA LEU A 313 -1.30 9.30 -11.59
C LEU A 313 0.14 8.79 -11.63
N THR A 314 0.43 7.83 -12.50
CA THR A 314 1.77 7.25 -12.69
C THR A 314 2.74 8.25 -13.31
N GLU A 315 2.30 9.04 -14.30
CA GLU A 315 3.09 10.13 -14.89
C GLU A 315 3.45 11.19 -13.85
N ILE A 316 2.48 11.61 -13.02
CA ILE A 316 2.73 12.53 -11.90
C ILE A 316 3.76 11.91 -10.94
N ALA A 317 3.53 10.67 -10.50
CA ALA A 317 4.43 9.97 -9.58
C ALA A 317 5.88 9.90 -10.10
N ASN A 318 6.07 9.61 -11.39
CA ASN A 318 7.40 9.53 -12.02
C ASN A 318 8.11 10.90 -12.12
N SER A 319 7.36 12.00 -12.12
CA SER A 319 7.92 13.35 -12.13
C SER A 319 8.28 13.90 -10.75
N MET A 320 7.85 13.23 -9.68
CA MET A 320 8.06 13.71 -8.31
C MET A 320 9.45 13.36 -7.78
N THR A 321 10.03 14.27 -6.99
CA THR A 321 11.30 14.08 -6.30
C THR A 321 11.16 13.76 -4.80
N MET A 322 9.93 13.79 -4.27
CA MET A 322 9.69 13.52 -2.85
C MET A 322 9.79 12.02 -2.52
N GLU A 323 10.00 11.70 -1.25
CA GLU A 323 9.97 10.31 -0.81
C GLU A 323 8.53 9.79 -0.69
N VAL A 324 8.34 8.49 -0.89
CA VAL A 324 7.01 7.84 -0.76
C VAL A 324 6.46 7.99 0.66
N LYS A 325 7.34 8.05 1.66
CA LYS A 325 6.97 8.30 3.05
C LYS A 325 6.28 9.67 3.21
N ASP A 326 6.84 10.72 2.63
CA ASP A 326 6.28 12.07 2.72
C ASP A 326 4.96 12.16 1.95
N SER A 327 4.91 11.53 0.77
CA SER A 327 3.69 11.42 -0.04
C SER A 327 2.55 10.72 0.72
N TYR A 328 2.85 9.62 1.41
CA TYR A 328 1.91 8.93 2.30
C TYR A 328 1.49 9.80 3.48
N GLY A 329 2.43 10.48 4.12
CA GLY A 329 2.15 11.31 5.30
C GLY A 329 1.25 12.49 4.97
N TYR A 330 1.43 13.09 3.79
CA TYR A 330 0.56 14.13 3.26
C TYR A 330 -0.88 13.61 3.09
N LEU A 331 -1.05 12.51 2.34
CA LEU A 331 -2.36 11.90 2.11
C LEU A 331 -3.08 11.57 3.42
N ARG A 332 -2.36 10.91 4.33
CA ARG A 332 -2.90 10.47 5.61
C ARG A 332 -3.41 11.65 6.44
N ARG A 333 -2.68 12.78 6.44
CA ARG A 333 -3.11 14.00 7.14
C ARG A 333 -4.39 14.55 6.52
N CYS A 334 -4.45 14.67 5.19
CA CYS A 334 -5.66 15.14 4.50
C CYS A 334 -6.89 14.26 4.84
N VAL A 335 -6.75 12.93 4.78
CA VAL A 335 -7.86 12.01 5.13
C VAL A 335 -8.28 12.18 6.58
N MET A 336 -7.31 12.31 7.50
CA MET A 336 -7.58 12.56 8.91
C MET A 336 -8.32 13.90 9.15
N ASP A 337 -7.94 14.96 8.43
CA ASP A 337 -8.56 16.27 8.55
C ASP A 337 -10.00 16.27 7.99
N CYS A 338 -10.30 15.39 7.03
CA CYS A 338 -11.66 15.15 6.55
C CYS A 338 -12.52 14.31 7.51
N ASP A 339 -11.92 13.55 8.42
CA ASP A 339 -12.60 12.69 9.39
C ASP A 339 -12.73 13.35 10.77
N LEU A 340 -13.49 14.45 10.81
CA LEU A 340 -13.67 15.28 12.01
C LEU A 340 -14.32 14.53 13.18
N GLU A 341 -15.20 13.57 12.87
CA GLU A 341 -15.91 12.76 13.86
C GLU A 341 -15.10 11.53 14.32
N GLU A 342 -13.89 11.35 13.80
CA GLU A 342 -13.05 10.18 14.08
C GLU A 342 -13.83 8.86 13.86
N LYS A 343 -14.53 8.77 12.73
CA LYS A 343 -15.28 7.56 12.37
C LYS A 343 -14.36 6.45 11.91
N TYR A 344 -13.12 6.77 11.49
CA TYR A 344 -12.13 5.83 10.97
C TYR A 344 -12.68 4.98 9.82
N SER A 345 -13.64 5.53 9.07
CA SER A 345 -14.42 4.79 8.06
C SER A 345 -15.09 3.52 8.60
N GLY A 346 -15.52 3.53 9.86
CA GLY A 346 -16.14 2.37 10.53
C GLY A 346 -15.16 1.27 10.94
N LEU A 347 -13.86 1.44 10.66
CA LEU A 347 -12.84 0.50 11.11
C LEU A 347 -12.59 0.67 12.61
N LYS A 348 -12.22 -0.43 13.28
CA LYS A 348 -11.80 -0.39 14.67
C LYS A 348 -10.45 -1.06 14.85
N GLN A 349 -9.67 -0.57 15.81
CA GLN A 349 -8.42 -1.20 16.19
C GLN A 349 -8.67 -2.53 16.86
N CYS A 350 -7.98 -3.56 16.37
CA CYS A 350 -8.09 -4.92 16.84
C CYS A 350 -6.70 -5.49 17.10
N LEU A 351 -6.52 -6.12 18.26
CA LEU A 351 -5.34 -6.90 18.58
C LEU A 351 -5.52 -8.31 18.00
N MET A 352 -4.64 -8.66 17.08
CA MET A 352 -4.59 -9.97 16.44
C MET A 352 -3.90 -11.00 17.35
N PRO A 353 -4.12 -12.31 17.13
CA PRO A 353 -3.41 -13.37 17.85
C PRO A 353 -1.88 -13.29 17.73
N SER A 354 -1.37 -12.64 16.68
CA SER A 354 0.05 -12.39 16.46
C SER A 354 0.63 -11.28 17.35
N GLY A 355 -0.21 -10.56 18.11
CA GLY A 355 0.16 -9.39 18.90
C GLY A 355 0.17 -8.08 18.10
N LYS A 356 -0.12 -8.11 16.79
CA LYS A 356 -0.24 -6.91 15.95
C LYS A 356 -1.56 -6.20 16.21
N VAL A 357 -1.55 -4.87 16.17
CA VAL A 357 -2.77 -4.05 16.17
C VAL A 357 -3.08 -3.61 14.74
N LEU A 358 -4.26 -3.97 14.24
CA LEU A 358 -4.74 -3.69 12.88
C LEU A 358 -6.08 -2.94 12.91
N TRP A 359 -6.38 -2.18 11.86
CA TRP A 359 -7.68 -1.56 11.65
C TRP A 359 -8.60 -2.48 10.83
N LEU A 360 -9.61 -3.05 11.49
CA LEU A 360 -10.48 -4.07 10.89
C LEU A 360 -11.93 -3.59 10.74
N CYS A 361 -12.58 -4.04 9.68
CA CYS A 361 -14.01 -3.84 9.46
C CYS A 361 -14.83 -4.72 10.41
N GLU A 362 -16.15 -4.51 10.46
CA GLU A 362 -17.05 -5.28 11.33
C GLU A 362 -17.00 -6.79 11.08
N GLU A 363 -16.90 -7.22 9.82
CA GLU A 363 -16.79 -8.64 9.48
C GLU A 363 -15.55 -9.27 10.12
N HIS A 364 -14.39 -8.62 9.99
CA HIS A 364 -13.12 -9.13 10.50
C HIS A 364 -12.95 -8.93 12.01
N GLN A 365 -13.66 -7.98 12.62
CA GLN A 365 -13.74 -7.83 14.08
C GLN A 365 -14.34 -9.07 14.75
N ASN A 366 -15.22 -9.79 14.07
CA ASN A 366 -15.92 -10.97 14.60
C ASN A 366 -15.16 -12.29 14.43
N GLN A 367 -13.97 -12.27 13.83
CA GLN A 367 -13.15 -13.47 13.70
C GLN A 367 -12.68 -13.99 15.06
N PRO A 368 -12.51 -15.32 15.23
CA PRO A 368 -12.09 -15.89 16.50
C PRO A 368 -10.72 -15.36 16.92
N ARG A 369 -10.58 -15.02 18.20
CA ARG A 369 -9.33 -14.52 18.83
C ARG A 369 -8.91 -13.11 18.39
N VAL A 370 -9.74 -12.39 17.65
CA VAL A 370 -9.57 -10.95 17.44
C VAL A 370 -10.12 -10.22 18.67
N ILE A 371 -9.31 -9.36 19.29
CA ILE A 371 -9.71 -8.61 20.48
C ILE A 371 -9.85 -7.14 20.10
N LEU A 372 -11.05 -6.58 20.24
CA LEU A 372 -11.30 -5.17 20.02
C LEU A 372 -10.52 -4.32 21.04
N VAL A 373 -9.75 -3.35 20.57
CA VAL A 373 -9.03 -2.41 21.43
C VAL A 373 -9.98 -1.27 21.80
N THR A 374 -10.71 -1.42 22.90
CA THR A 374 -11.61 -0.37 23.41
C THR A 374 -10.86 0.61 24.33
N GLY A 375 -10.75 1.89 23.92
CA GLY A 375 -10.29 2.98 24.79
C GLY A 375 -8.77 3.25 24.82
N SER A 376 -8.38 4.25 25.62
CA SER A 376 -7.10 5.00 25.68
C SER A 376 -5.76 4.23 25.68
N MET A 377 -5.77 2.90 25.56
CA MET A 377 -4.60 2.06 25.30
C MET A 377 -3.99 2.31 23.91
N ALA A 378 -4.76 2.85 22.96
CA ALA A 378 -4.31 3.16 21.60
C ALA A 378 -3.16 4.19 21.53
N GLY A 379 -2.96 5.00 22.58
CA GLY A 379 -1.82 5.93 22.71
C GLY A 379 -0.65 5.41 23.57
N GLY A 380 -0.79 4.22 24.18
CA GLY A 380 0.05 3.80 25.31
C GLY A 380 1.15 2.79 25.00
N TYR A 381 1.02 1.95 23.98
CA TYR A 381 1.96 0.84 23.78
C TYR A 381 3.34 1.25 23.22
N ASN A 382 3.48 2.47 22.66
CA ASN A 382 4.75 2.94 22.10
C ASN A 382 5.38 4.14 22.84
N ARG A 383 4.74 4.68 23.89
CA ARG A 383 5.30 5.82 24.62
C ARG A 383 6.39 5.49 25.65
N PRO A 384 6.47 4.29 26.29
CA PRO A 384 7.53 4.07 27.27
C PRO A 384 8.93 3.99 26.63
N GLN A 385 9.12 3.36 25.48
CA GLN A 385 10.49 3.12 24.98
C GLN A 385 11.20 4.37 24.42
N ALA A 386 10.49 5.37 23.90
CA ALA A 386 11.13 6.56 23.35
C ALA A 386 11.52 7.56 24.46
N GLU A 387 10.66 7.74 25.47
CA GLU A 387 10.97 8.57 26.65
C GLU A 387 12.01 7.87 27.55
N GLU A 388 11.97 6.55 27.71
CA GLU A 388 12.96 5.78 28.48
C GLU A 388 14.31 5.72 27.75
N LYS A 389 14.34 5.63 26.41
CA LYS A 389 15.58 5.82 25.62
C LYS A 389 16.10 7.26 25.71
N SER A 390 15.24 8.27 25.76
CA SER A 390 15.64 9.67 25.95
C SER A 390 16.23 9.91 27.34
N GLU A 391 15.63 9.32 28.38
CA GLU A 391 16.13 9.33 29.77
C GLU A 391 17.47 8.59 29.87
N ILE A 392 17.60 7.40 29.28
CA ILE A 392 18.86 6.64 29.24
C ILE A 392 19.93 7.41 28.45
N MET A 393 19.58 8.04 27.34
CA MET A 393 20.52 8.85 26.54
C MET A 393 20.96 10.10 27.31
N LYS A 394 20.04 10.79 28.00
CA LYS A 394 20.35 11.92 28.90
C LYS A 394 21.23 11.47 30.07
N ALA A 395 20.98 10.29 30.63
CA ALA A 395 21.80 9.71 31.69
C ALA A 395 23.20 9.35 31.19
N LEU A 396 23.34 8.80 29.98
CA LEU A 396 24.62 8.48 29.36
C LEU A 396 25.42 9.74 28.99
N VAL A 397 24.75 10.79 28.50
CA VAL A 397 25.40 12.10 28.25
C VAL A 397 25.90 12.71 29.55
N LYS A 398 25.06 12.73 30.60
CA LYS A 398 25.49 13.19 31.95
C LYS A 398 26.63 12.34 32.52
N LEU A 399 26.64 11.03 32.26
CA LEU A 399 27.73 10.15 32.69
C LEU A 399 29.03 10.48 31.94
N ASN A 400 28.96 10.72 30.63
CA ASN A 400 30.12 11.12 29.83
C ASN A 400 30.66 12.50 30.22
N GLU A 401 29.78 13.46 30.53
CA GLU A 401 30.17 14.78 31.06
C GLU A 401 30.88 14.65 32.41
N ARG A 402 30.40 13.78 33.30
CA ARG A 402 31.06 13.48 34.59
C ARG A 402 32.41 12.81 34.42
N ILE A 403 32.55 11.92 33.44
CA ILE A 403 33.83 11.29 33.09
C ILE A 403 34.80 12.35 32.54
N ALA A 404 34.34 13.24 31.66
CA ALA A 404 35.16 14.31 31.08
C ALA A 404 35.63 15.32 32.13
N ASN A 405 34.82 15.57 33.16
CA ASN A 405 35.13 16.48 34.26
C ASN A 405 35.92 15.82 35.41
N ASN A 406 36.36 14.56 35.27
CA ASN A 406 37.04 13.78 36.33
C ASN A 406 36.23 13.67 37.64
N GLU A 407 34.91 13.80 37.61
CA GLU A 407 34.04 13.71 38.79
C GLU A 407 33.78 12.27 39.24
N LEU A 408 34.12 11.28 38.42
CA LEU A 408 34.01 9.86 38.75
C LEU A 408 35.41 9.24 38.85
N PRO A 409 35.73 8.53 39.95
CA PRO A 409 36.97 7.78 40.03
C PRO A 409 37.01 6.71 38.93
N PRO A 410 38.18 6.45 38.32
CA PRO A 410 38.30 5.46 37.27
C PRO A 410 37.76 4.11 37.74
N PRO A 411 36.99 3.38 36.91
CA PRO A 411 36.39 2.12 37.30
C PRO A 411 37.50 1.17 37.74
N THR A 412 37.47 0.77 39.02
CA THR A 412 38.43 -0.17 39.58
C THR A 412 38.05 -1.55 39.09
N ILE A 413 38.59 -1.94 37.92
CA ILE A 413 38.45 -3.31 37.41
C ILE A 413 39.23 -4.21 38.37
N LYS A 414 38.53 -4.84 39.32
CA LYS A 414 39.09 -5.93 40.12
C LYS A 414 39.26 -7.13 39.19
N VAL A 415 40.41 -7.21 38.53
CA VAL A 415 40.83 -8.43 37.82
C VAL A 415 40.96 -9.53 38.88
N PRO A 416 40.18 -10.62 38.81
CA PRO A 416 40.30 -11.70 39.76
C PRO A 416 41.72 -12.28 39.67
N SER A 417 42.34 -12.53 40.83
CA SER A 417 43.70 -13.06 40.84
C SER A 417 43.73 -14.40 40.11
N ILE A 418 44.83 -14.70 39.44
CA ILE A 418 45.05 -15.96 38.68
C ILE A 418 44.81 -17.21 39.57
N GLU A 419 44.96 -17.10 40.88
CA GLU A 419 44.64 -18.16 41.84
C GLU A 419 43.14 -18.43 42.01
N SER A 420 42.30 -17.41 41.83
CA SER A 420 40.84 -17.54 41.87
C SER A 420 40.33 -18.37 40.69
N VAL A 421 40.98 -18.21 39.52
CA VAL A 421 40.64 -18.93 38.29
C VAL A 421 41.12 -20.39 38.33
N ARG A 422 42.26 -20.68 38.99
CA ARG A 422 42.79 -22.06 39.14
C ARG A 422 41.96 -22.95 40.08
N ARG A 423 41.28 -22.38 41.09
CA ARG A 423 40.40 -23.17 41.97
C ARG A 423 39.13 -23.64 41.25
N LEU A 424 38.57 -22.82 40.35
CA LEU A 424 37.39 -23.20 39.57
C LEU A 424 37.66 -24.27 38.50
N SER A 425 38.92 -24.41 38.03
CA SER A 425 39.28 -25.46 37.07
C SER A 425 39.53 -26.83 37.70
N THR A 426 39.81 -26.91 39.01
CA THR A 426 40.08 -28.18 39.69
C THR A 426 38.83 -28.86 40.24
N GLU A 427 37.78 -28.10 40.61
CA GLU A 427 36.51 -28.70 41.04
C GLU A 427 35.71 -29.35 39.90
N LYS A 428 35.91 -28.92 38.64
CA LYS A 428 35.21 -29.50 37.47
C LYS A 428 35.76 -30.84 36.97
N GLN A 429 36.86 -31.35 37.52
CA GLN A 429 37.41 -32.67 37.15
C GLN A 429 37.08 -33.78 38.15
N SER A 430 36.25 -33.52 39.17
CA SER A 430 35.85 -34.51 40.18
C SER A 430 34.35 -34.74 40.31
N GLN A 431 33.55 -34.29 39.33
CA GLN A 431 32.12 -34.61 39.22
C GLN A 431 31.80 -35.36 37.95
#